data_AF-A0A3N0G805-F1
#
_entry.id   AF-A0A3N0G805-F1
#
_cell.length_a   1.000
_cell.length_b   1.000
_cell.length_c   1.000
_cell.angle_alpha   90.00
_cell.angle_beta   90.00
_cell.angle_gamma   90.00
#
_symmetry.space_group_name_H-M   'P 1'
#
loop_
_entity.id
_entity.type
_entity.pdbx_description
1 polymer ?
#
loop_
_entity_poly.entity_id
_entity_poly.type
_entity_poly.pdbx_seq_one_letter_code
_entity_poly.pdbx_strand_id
1 'polypeptide(L)'
;MTHSTAEQQADVDNSGVVADEVKIERQDVNISAEALSKYQAYIEARKSGDTTANQVTVSEGVALQVPDALSEEEYAKLMTPTDTWAERMKTVDQATLNLRSAAAQIEPTYMSFLEQLGKDNPDLKGATFGFSVSKYNRIVVTGAQGLNQEQIQRLEQALNSSRELVDQANKLADAQIALFEAESPDAKIAFNRDNYAQTIDIGAELLTRNRARNAPRDGSANDVHQKNWDNNWRQQLARKGALIN
;
A
#
# COMPACT_ATOMS: atom_id res chain seq x y z
N MET A 1 -40.37 45.58 45.74
CA MET A 1 -40.91 46.85 45.21
C MET A 1 -40.19 47.11 43.89
N THR A 2 -40.77 46.65 42.77
CA THR A 2 -41.77 47.38 41.94
C THR A 2 -41.07 48.45 41.11
N HIS A 3 -41.17 48.58 39.79
CA HIS A 3 -41.95 47.98 38.70
C HIS A 3 -41.03 48.14 37.44
N SER A 4 -41.08 47.29 36.40
CA SER A 4 -42.14 47.24 35.37
C SER A 4 -42.36 48.63 34.75
N THR A 5 -42.50 48.81 33.44
CA THR A 5 -43.24 47.99 32.48
C THR A 5 -42.87 48.55 31.08
N ALA A 6 -42.87 47.74 30.03
CA ALA A 6 -43.92 47.81 28.99
C ALA A 6 -43.54 48.70 27.80
N GLU A 7 -43.87 48.39 26.55
CA GLU A 7 -44.78 47.39 25.99
C GLU A 7 -44.63 47.46 24.46
N GLN A 8 -44.73 46.31 23.79
CA GLN A 8 -45.79 46.01 22.80
C GLN A 8 -45.42 46.41 21.36
N GLN A 9 -45.80 45.69 20.31
CA GLN A 9 -46.63 44.50 20.04
C GLN A 9 -46.41 44.24 18.53
N ALA A 10 -46.73 43.14 17.86
CA ALA A 10 -47.65 42.03 18.05
C ALA A 10 -47.11 40.89 17.13
N ASP A 11 -47.06 39.62 17.56
CA ASP A 11 -48.15 38.62 17.44
C ASP A 11 -48.28 38.12 15.98
N VAL A 12 -48.23 36.82 15.65
CA VAL A 12 -49.19 35.76 16.02
C VAL A 12 -48.55 34.37 15.76
N ASP A 13 -48.58 33.52 16.79
CA ASP A 13 -49.09 32.12 16.86
C ASP A 13 -48.73 31.10 15.74
N ASN A 14 -48.46 29.80 15.94
CA ASN A 14 -48.85 28.88 17.01
C ASN A 14 -48.12 27.52 16.82
N SER A 15 -47.97 26.77 17.91
CA SER A 15 -47.96 25.28 18.02
C SER A 15 -46.80 24.44 17.46
N GLY A 16 -45.91 24.06 18.39
CA GLY A 16 -45.44 22.69 18.72
C GLY A 16 -45.19 21.64 17.63
N VAL A 17 -43.99 21.02 17.68
CA VAL A 17 -43.72 19.56 17.71
C VAL A 17 -42.20 19.37 17.59
N VAL A 18 -41.54 18.86 18.64
CA VAL A 18 -40.87 17.54 18.78
C VAL A 18 -39.60 17.36 17.92
N ALA A 19 -38.54 16.88 18.59
CA ALA A 19 -37.23 16.54 18.06
C ALA A 19 -37.29 15.70 16.78
N ASP A 20 -36.57 16.14 15.75
CA ASP A 20 -36.30 15.32 14.57
C ASP A 20 -35.24 14.26 14.91
N GLU A 21 -35.71 13.09 15.33
CA GLU A 21 -35.03 11.84 15.06
C GLU A 21 -35.16 11.54 13.56
N VAL A 22 -34.04 11.56 12.84
CA VAL A 22 -33.98 11.08 11.45
C VAL A 22 -34.21 9.56 11.46
N LYS A 23 -35.42 9.16 11.06
CA LYS A 23 -35.84 7.78 10.82
C LYS A 23 -35.08 7.23 9.60
N ILE A 24 -34.14 6.30 9.84
CA ILE A 24 -33.54 5.50 8.76
C ILE A 24 -34.49 4.37 8.45
N GLU A 25 -35.15 4.44 7.29
CA GLU A 25 -35.89 3.30 6.73
C GLU A 25 -34.90 2.17 6.42
N ARG A 26 -35.06 1.01 7.07
CA ARG A 26 -34.37 -0.21 6.69
C ARG A 26 -35.00 -0.71 5.40
N GLN A 27 -34.25 -0.62 4.31
CA GLN A 27 -34.63 -1.25 3.06
C GLN A 27 -34.32 -2.75 3.18
N ASP A 28 -35.36 -3.57 3.38
CA ASP A 28 -35.26 -5.03 3.38
C ASP A 28 -34.83 -5.49 1.99
N VAL A 29 -33.58 -5.93 1.85
CA VAL A 29 -33.06 -6.48 0.60
C VAL A 29 -33.57 -7.92 0.46
N ASN A 30 -34.66 -8.07 -0.28
CA ASN A 30 -35.23 -9.36 -0.63
C ASN A 30 -34.35 -10.01 -1.71
N ILE A 31 -33.50 -10.96 -1.33
CA ILE A 31 -32.69 -11.73 -2.28
C ILE A 31 -33.67 -12.55 -3.13
N SER A 32 -33.71 -12.30 -4.44
CA SER A 32 -34.59 -13.05 -5.34
C SER A 32 -34.24 -14.54 -5.28
N ALA A 33 -35.27 -15.40 -5.31
CA ALA A 33 -35.09 -16.86 -5.32
C ALA A 33 -34.15 -17.33 -6.45
N GLU A 34 -34.07 -16.53 -7.52
CA GLU A 34 -33.17 -16.76 -8.65
C GLU A 34 -31.68 -16.54 -8.30
N ALA A 35 -31.37 -15.56 -7.46
CA ALA A 35 -30.00 -15.32 -6.97
C ALA A 35 -29.55 -16.41 -5.99
N LEU A 36 -30.46 -16.90 -5.14
CA LEU A 36 -30.17 -18.00 -4.21
C LEU A 36 -29.96 -19.34 -4.93
N SER A 37 -30.80 -19.65 -5.93
CA SER A 37 -30.63 -20.84 -6.77
C SER A 37 -29.33 -20.81 -7.58
N LYS A 38 -28.94 -19.64 -8.13
CA LYS A 38 -27.66 -19.48 -8.85
C LYS A 38 -26.45 -19.69 -7.93
N TYR A 39 -26.54 -19.24 -6.68
CA TYR A 39 -25.49 -19.47 -5.68
C TYR A 39 -25.41 -20.94 -5.24
N GLN A 40 -26.55 -21.61 -5.05
CA GLN A 40 -26.58 -23.03 -4.68
C GLN A 40 -26.05 -23.92 -5.82
N ALA A 41 -26.42 -23.63 -7.07
CA ALA A 41 -25.87 -24.31 -8.25
C ALA A 41 -24.35 -24.09 -8.41
N TYR A 42 -23.85 -22.90 -8.07
CA TYR A 42 -22.41 -22.60 -8.05
C TYR A 42 -21.65 -23.41 -7.00
N ILE A 43 -22.25 -23.67 -5.83
CA ILE A 43 -21.64 -24.48 -4.77
C ILE A 43 -21.68 -25.97 -5.11
N GLU A 44 -22.72 -26.46 -5.78
CA GLU A 44 -22.83 -27.86 -6.21
C GLU A 44 -21.91 -28.19 -7.40
N ALA A 45 -21.80 -27.30 -8.39
CA ALA A 45 -20.87 -27.47 -9.52
C ALA A 45 -19.39 -27.51 -9.08
N ARG A 46 -19.07 -26.83 -7.98
CA ARG A 46 -17.73 -26.86 -7.38
C ARG A 46 -17.44 -28.14 -6.57
N LYS A 47 -18.48 -28.87 -6.15
CA LYS A 47 -18.36 -30.17 -5.46
C LYS A 47 -18.28 -31.36 -6.43
N SER A 48 -18.77 -31.24 -7.66
CA SER A 48 -18.68 -32.31 -8.68
C SER A 48 -17.49 -32.21 -9.63
N GLY A 49 -16.66 -31.16 -9.53
CA GLY A 49 -15.38 -31.07 -10.23
C GLY A 49 -15.49 -30.92 -11.76
N ASP A 50 -16.51 -30.23 -12.26
CA ASP A 50 -16.66 -29.94 -13.69
C ASP A 50 -16.57 -28.44 -13.96
N THR A 51 -15.50 -28.02 -14.64
CA THR A 51 -15.20 -26.63 -14.99
C THR A 51 -15.50 -26.38 -16.46
N THR A 52 -16.77 -26.31 -16.85
CA THR A 52 -17.15 -25.68 -18.12
C THR A 52 -18.60 -25.20 -18.11
N ALA A 53 -18.84 -23.89 -17.91
CA ALA A 53 -19.89 -23.11 -18.61
C ALA A 53 -19.92 -21.62 -18.20
N ASN A 54 -19.36 -20.80 -19.10
CA ASN A 54 -19.68 -19.41 -19.50
C ASN A 54 -19.76 -18.30 -18.44
N GLN A 55 -18.75 -17.43 -18.38
CA GLN A 55 -18.52 -16.24 -19.24
C GLN A 55 -19.62 -15.17 -19.13
N VAL A 56 -19.31 -14.15 -18.33
CA VAL A 56 -19.94 -12.83 -18.34
C VAL A 56 -19.00 -11.88 -19.09
N THR A 57 -19.58 -11.13 -20.02
CA THR A 57 -18.95 -10.20 -20.97
C THR A 57 -18.21 -9.05 -20.26
N VAL A 58 -16.95 -8.83 -20.64
CA VAL A 58 -16.08 -7.73 -20.23
C VAL A 58 -15.93 -6.78 -21.42
N SER A 59 -15.97 -5.47 -21.16
CA SER A 59 -15.84 -4.39 -22.14
C SER A 59 -14.64 -4.55 -23.08
N GLU A 60 -14.82 -4.19 -24.36
CA GLU A 60 -13.84 -4.32 -25.44
C GLU A 60 -12.49 -3.69 -25.07
N GLY A 61 -11.53 -4.55 -24.69
CA GLY A 61 -10.12 -4.22 -24.63
C GLY A 61 -9.48 -4.39 -26.01
N VAL A 62 -8.59 -3.48 -26.37
CA VAL A 62 -7.74 -3.56 -27.56
C VAL A 62 -7.04 -4.92 -27.60
N ALA A 63 -7.11 -5.61 -28.74
CA ALA A 63 -6.43 -6.89 -28.95
C ALA A 63 -4.92 -6.69 -28.77
N LEU A 64 -4.38 -7.16 -27.65
CA LEU A 64 -2.96 -7.43 -27.52
C LEU A 64 -2.64 -8.56 -28.49
N GLN A 65 -1.67 -8.36 -29.39
CA GLN A 65 -1.13 -9.44 -30.21
C GLN A 65 -0.65 -10.56 -29.28
N VAL A 66 -1.38 -11.67 -29.26
CA VAL A 66 -1.00 -12.91 -28.61
C VAL A 66 0.06 -13.53 -29.52
N PRO A 67 1.32 -13.70 -29.08
CA PRO A 67 2.29 -14.50 -29.83
C PRO A 67 1.71 -15.91 -30.05
N ASP A 68 2.09 -16.56 -31.14
CA ASP A 68 1.65 -17.94 -31.43
C ASP A 68 1.86 -18.84 -30.21
N ALA A 69 0.93 -19.77 -30.01
CA ALA A 69 1.06 -20.78 -28.96
C ALA A 69 2.39 -21.53 -29.15
N LEU A 70 3.19 -21.58 -28.08
CA LEU A 70 4.44 -22.33 -28.05
C LEU A 70 4.20 -23.76 -28.57
N SER A 71 5.08 -24.22 -29.45
CA SER A 71 5.04 -25.59 -29.98
C SER A 71 5.13 -26.61 -28.84
N GLU A 72 4.63 -27.83 -29.07
CA GLU A 72 4.69 -28.92 -28.08
C GLU A 72 6.12 -29.19 -27.57
N GLU A 73 7.15 -28.99 -28.42
CA GLU A 73 8.55 -29.11 -28.04
C GLU A 73 9.03 -27.95 -27.15
N GLU A 74 8.57 -26.72 -27.38
CA GLU A 74 8.85 -25.56 -26.54
C GLU A 74 8.13 -25.67 -25.19
N TYR A 75 6.90 -26.17 -25.19
CA TYR A 75 6.14 -26.47 -23.98
C TYR A 75 6.79 -27.62 -23.18
N ALA A 76 7.25 -28.68 -23.85
CA ALA A 76 7.97 -29.78 -23.22
C ALA A 76 9.31 -29.34 -22.64
N LYS A 77 10.05 -28.44 -23.31
CA LYS A 77 11.29 -27.82 -22.78
C LYS A 77 11.02 -27.00 -21.51
N LEU A 78 9.93 -26.23 -21.47
CA LEU A 78 9.50 -25.47 -20.30
C LEU A 78 9.00 -26.35 -19.15
N MET A 79 8.43 -27.52 -19.47
CA MET A 79 7.89 -28.50 -18.51
C MET A 79 8.92 -29.55 -18.08
N THR A 80 10.15 -29.53 -18.59
CA THR A 80 11.23 -30.28 -17.95
C THR A 80 11.48 -29.67 -16.58
N PRO A 81 11.31 -30.43 -15.47
CA PRO A 81 11.73 -29.96 -14.16
C PRO A 81 13.25 -29.87 -14.23
N THR A 82 13.76 -28.69 -14.52
CA THR A 82 15.11 -28.36 -14.15
C THR A 82 15.04 -28.12 -12.65
N ASP A 83 15.81 -28.87 -11.86
CA ASP A 83 15.90 -28.70 -10.40
C ASP A 83 16.09 -27.22 -10.01
N THR A 84 16.66 -26.43 -10.92
CA THR A 84 16.85 -24.98 -10.85
C THR A 84 15.57 -24.14 -10.76
N TRP A 85 14.44 -24.50 -11.40
CA TRP A 85 13.21 -23.69 -11.31
C TRP A 85 12.52 -23.86 -9.95
N ALA A 86 12.40 -25.09 -9.47
CA ALA A 86 11.82 -25.36 -8.16
C ALA A 86 12.67 -24.78 -7.02
N GLU A 87 14.00 -24.91 -7.11
CA GLU A 87 14.95 -24.28 -6.17
C GLU A 87 14.90 -22.74 -6.23
N ARG A 88 14.74 -22.17 -7.43
CA ARG A 88 14.57 -20.73 -7.61
C ARG A 88 13.28 -20.24 -6.98
N MET A 89 12.16 -20.92 -7.21
CA MET A 89 10.88 -20.55 -6.60
C MET A 89 10.93 -20.64 -5.07
N LYS A 90 11.60 -21.65 -4.51
CA LYS A 90 11.83 -21.74 -3.07
C LYS A 90 12.65 -20.55 -2.53
N THR A 91 13.63 -20.09 -3.31
CA THR A 91 14.45 -18.90 -2.97
C THR A 91 13.60 -17.63 -2.99
N VAL A 92 12.78 -17.45 -4.03
CA VAL A 92 11.84 -16.31 -4.15
C VAL A 92 10.81 -16.33 -3.03
N ASP A 93 10.24 -17.48 -2.70
CA ASP A 93 9.28 -17.65 -1.61
C ASP A 93 9.90 -17.25 -0.27
N GLN A 94 11.10 -17.75 0.02
CA GLN A 94 11.81 -17.41 1.25
C GLN A 94 12.16 -15.91 1.31
N ALA A 95 12.64 -15.32 0.21
CA ALA A 95 12.94 -13.89 0.13
C ALA A 95 11.66 -13.05 0.30
N THR A 96 10.53 -13.51 -0.25
CA THR A 96 9.21 -12.88 -0.07
C THR A 96 8.76 -12.92 1.39
N LEU A 97 8.94 -14.04 2.09
CA LEU A 97 8.64 -14.16 3.51
C LEU A 97 9.53 -13.23 4.36
N ASN A 98 10.82 -13.18 4.05
CA ASN A 98 11.77 -12.29 4.73
C ASN A 98 11.39 -10.82 4.53
N LEU A 99 11.04 -10.42 3.30
CA LEU A 99 10.56 -9.07 2.99
C LEU A 99 9.30 -8.74 3.78
N ARG A 100 8.30 -9.63 3.79
CA ARG A 100 7.06 -9.42 4.56
C ARG A 100 7.34 -9.24 6.05
N SER A 101 8.24 -10.06 6.61
CA SER A 101 8.64 -9.97 8.01
C SER A 101 9.33 -8.64 8.33
N ALA A 102 10.33 -8.24 7.54
CA ALA A 102 11.04 -6.96 7.72
C ALA A 102 10.10 -5.76 7.59
N ALA A 103 9.22 -5.78 6.59
CA ALA A 103 8.22 -4.74 6.36
C ALA A 103 7.21 -4.62 7.52
N ALA A 104 6.82 -5.74 8.14
CA ALA A 104 5.93 -5.76 9.30
C ALA A 104 6.62 -5.28 10.58
N GLN A 105 7.92 -5.52 10.73
CA GLN A 105 8.70 -5.07 11.89
C GLN A 105 8.94 -3.56 11.90
N ILE A 106 9.32 -2.98 10.75
CA ILE A 106 9.69 -1.56 10.70
C ILE A 106 8.51 -0.59 10.78
N GLU A 107 7.35 -0.97 10.24
CA GLU A 107 6.19 -0.09 10.15
C GLU A 107 5.75 0.50 11.51
N PRO A 108 5.52 -0.29 12.58
CA PRO A 108 5.14 0.26 13.88
C PRO A 108 6.24 1.16 14.46
N THR A 109 7.51 0.75 14.39
CA THR A 109 8.65 1.55 14.87
C THR A 109 8.70 2.92 14.20
N TYR A 110 8.49 2.97 12.88
CA TYR A 110 8.50 4.22 12.14
C TYR A 110 7.28 5.10 12.47
N MET A 111 6.08 4.52 12.62
CA MET A 111 4.90 5.30 13.03
C MET A 111 5.10 5.90 14.43
N SER A 112 5.61 5.14 15.39
CA SER A 112 5.94 5.64 16.72
C SER A 112 7.03 6.72 16.69
N PHE A 113 8.03 6.58 15.82
CA PHE A 113 9.03 7.64 15.60
C PHE A 113 8.38 8.94 15.14
N LEU A 114 7.45 8.91 14.17
CA LEU A 114 6.79 10.12 13.66
C LEU A 114 5.92 10.80 14.73
N GLU A 115 5.24 10.03 15.57
CA GLU A 115 4.47 10.56 16.70
C GLU A 115 5.38 11.27 17.71
N GLN A 116 6.56 10.71 18.00
CA GLN A 116 7.52 11.30 18.92
C GLN A 116 8.22 12.52 18.32
N LEU A 117 8.58 12.46 17.03
CA LEU A 117 9.20 13.57 16.30
C LEU A 117 8.36 14.84 16.38
N GLY A 118 7.04 14.75 16.21
CA GLY A 118 6.14 15.90 16.29
C GLY A 118 6.02 16.51 17.69
N LYS A 119 6.36 15.76 18.75
CA LYS A 119 6.42 16.26 20.13
C LYS A 119 7.76 16.95 20.42
N ASP A 120 8.85 16.32 20.00
CA ASP A 120 10.21 16.79 20.31
C ASP A 120 10.69 17.91 19.38
N ASN A 121 10.15 17.96 18.16
CA ASN A 121 10.48 18.97 17.14
C ASN A 121 9.19 19.56 16.55
N PRO A 122 8.49 20.46 17.29
CA PRO A 122 7.23 21.02 16.83
C PRO A 122 7.32 21.78 15.49
N ASP A 123 8.50 22.32 15.15
CA ASP A 123 8.77 22.98 13.87
C ASP A 123 8.82 22.02 12.68
N LEU A 124 9.02 20.72 12.93
CA LEU A 124 8.96 19.65 11.94
C LEU A 124 7.59 18.99 11.87
N LYS A 125 6.62 19.45 12.68
CA LYS A 125 5.26 18.91 12.66
C LYS A 125 4.60 19.19 11.30
N GLY A 126 4.18 18.12 10.63
CA GLY A 126 3.58 18.22 9.30
C GLY A 126 4.59 18.38 8.17
N ALA A 127 5.90 18.33 8.46
CA ALA A 127 6.93 18.22 7.43
C ALA A 127 6.67 17.00 6.56
N THR A 128 6.79 17.17 5.25
CA THR A 128 6.77 16.06 4.30
C THR A 128 8.20 15.65 4.03
N PHE A 129 8.54 14.43 4.42
CA PHE A 129 9.82 13.81 4.13
C PHE A 129 9.63 12.29 4.07
N GLY A 130 10.54 11.64 3.35
CA GLY A 130 10.77 10.22 3.39
C GLY A 130 12.13 9.90 3.99
N PHE A 131 12.49 8.63 3.97
CA PHE A 131 13.84 8.22 4.33
C PHE A 131 14.26 6.97 3.57
N SER A 132 15.56 6.75 3.49
CA SER A 132 16.15 5.53 2.97
C SER A 132 17.39 5.15 3.77
N VAL A 133 18.10 4.10 3.34
CA VAL A 133 19.37 3.68 3.91
C VAL A 133 20.50 3.86 2.91
N SER A 134 21.57 4.53 3.35
CA SER A 134 22.81 4.66 2.59
C SER A 134 23.61 3.36 2.58
N LYS A 135 24.61 3.29 1.70
CA LYS A 135 25.61 2.20 1.68
C LYS A 135 26.41 2.02 2.98
N TYR A 136 26.40 3.03 3.85
CA TYR A 136 27.05 2.99 5.16
C TYR A 136 26.10 2.57 6.28
N ASN A 137 24.96 1.97 5.94
CA ASN A 137 23.92 1.52 6.86
C ASN A 137 23.30 2.62 7.73
N ARG A 138 23.47 3.88 7.34
CA ARG A 138 22.83 5.04 8.00
C ARG A 138 21.54 5.40 7.30
N ILE A 139 20.54 5.80 8.07
CA ILE A 139 19.32 6.40 7.53
C ILE A 139 19.67 7.78 6.96
N VAL A 140 19.17 8.07 5.77
CA VAL A 140 19.28 9.37 5.09
C VAL A 140 17.89 9.86 4.75
N VAL A 141 17.68 11.17 4.83
CA VAL A 141 16.38 11.78 4.52
C VAL A 141 16.20 11.89 3.00
N THR A 142 14.99 11.60 2.54
CA THR A 142 14.58 11.73 1.13
C THR A 142 13.31 12.60 1.06
N GLY A 143 12.94 13.09 -0.14
CA GLY A 143 11.68 13.80 -0.33
C GLY A 143 11.47 15.03 0.60
N ALA A 144 12.55 15.75 0.93
CA ALA A 144 12.55 16.84 1.90
C ALA A 144 12.16 18.21 1.30
N GLN A 145 11.21 18.23 0.37
CA GLN A 145 10.78 19.50 -0.24
C GLN A 145 10.22 20.45 0.83
N GLY A 146 10.77 21.66 0.88
CA GLY A 146 10.36 22.69 1.86
C GLY A 146 11.11 22.64 3.19
N LEU A 147 12.05 21.71 3.37
CA LEU A 147 12.94 21.68 4.54
C LEU A 147 14.28 22.33 4.22
N ASN A 148 14.83 23.06 5.19
CA ASN A 148 16.18 23.60 5.10
C ASN A 148 17.22 22.56 5.56
N GLN A 149 18.51 22.86 5.32
CA GLN A 149 19.60 21.91 5.61
C GLN A 149 19.71 21.55 7.10
N GLU A 150 19.45 22.49 7.99
CA GLU A 150 19.48 22.25 9.44
C GLU A 150 18.35 21.31 9.87
N GLN A 151 17.15 21.50 9.31
CA GLN A 151 16.01 20.61 9.53
C GLN A 151 16.28 19.20 9.02
N ILE A 152 16.89 19.07 7.84
CA ILE A 152 17.29 17.77 7.29
C ILE A 152 18.32 17.08 8.20
N GLN A 153 19.35 17.80 8.66
CA GLN A 153 20.36 17.25 9.56
C GLN A 153 19.76 16.81 10.91
N ARG A 154 18.84 17.61 11.48
CA ARG A 154 18.12 17.23 12.70
C ARG A 154 17.25 15.99 12.50
N LEU A 155 16.56 15.87 11.36
CA LEU A 155 15.79 14.67 11.01
C LEU A 155 16.69 13.44 10.89
N GLU A 156 17.80 13.54 10.17
CA GLU A 156 18.75 12.44 10.03
C GLU A 156 19.34 12.04 11.38
N GLN A 157 19.68 13.01 12.24
CA GLN A 157 20.15 12.73 13.59
C GLN A 157 19.09 12.01 14.43
N ALA A 158 17.84 12.47 14.39
CA ALA A 158 16.73 11.85 15.10
C ALA A 158 16.47 10.42 14.63
N LEU A 159 16.40 10.20 13.31
CA LEU A 159 16.21 8.87 12.70
C LEU A 159 17.34 7.91 13.10
N ASN A 160 18.60 8.37 13.02
CA ASN A 160 19.77 7.54 13.35
C ASN A 160 20.01 7.37 14.86
N SER A 161 19.30 8.10 15.72
CA SER A 161 19.36 7.91 17.17
C SER A 161 18.62 6.64 17.62
N SER A 162 17.64 6.17 16.84
CA SER A 162 16.93 4.92 17.10
C SER A 162 17.68 3.75 16.47
N ARG A 163 18.44 3.02 17.30
CA ARG A 163 19.13 1.80 16.88
C ARG A 163 18.17 0.79 16.24
N GLU A 164 16.99 0.62 16.83
CA GLU A 164 15.99 -0.32 16.31
C GLU A 164 15.49 0.08 14.91
N LEU A 165 15.19 1.36 14.70
CA LEU A 165 14.76 1.86 13.39
C LEU A 165 15.86 1.68 12.34
N VAL A 166 17.11 1.99 12.68
CA VAL A 166 18.27 1.77 11.81
C VAL A 166 18.41 0.30 11.45
N ASP A 167 18.38 -0.60 12.42
CA ASP A 167 18.52 -2.04 12.20
C ASP A 167 17.38 -2.59 11.32
N GLN A 168 16.14 -2.17 11.58
CA GLN A 168 14.96 -2.59 10.81
C GLN A 168 14.95 -2.02 9.39
N ALA A 169 15.36 -0.76 9.19
CA ALA A 169 15.49 -0.14 7.88
C ALA A 169 16.52 -0.87 7.01
N ASN A 170 17.67 -1.22 7.60
CA ASN A 170 18.68 -2.00 6.91
C ASN A 170 18.18 -3.41 6.55
N LYS A 171 17.50 -4.11 7.46
CA LYS A 171 16.89 -5.42 7.18
C LYS A 171 15.86 -5.35 6.05
N LEU A 172 15.04 -4.30 6.01
CA LEU A 172 14.09 -4.11 4.92
C LEU A 172 14.82 -3.91 3.59
N ALA A 173 15.86 -3.09 3.55
CA ALA A 173 16.65 -2.87 2.35
C ALA A 173 17.32 -4.16 1.85
N ASP A 174 17.94 -4.92 2.74
CA ASP A 174 18.54 -6.22 2.40
C ASP A 174 17.50 -7.20 1.87
N ALA A 175 16.31 -7.25 2.47
CA ALA A 175 15.24 -8.14 2.02
C ALA A 175 14.69 -7.76 0.64
N GLN A 176 14.60 -6.45 0.33
CA GLN A 176 14.19 -5.98 -1.00
C GLN A 176 15.24 -6.30 -2.07
N ILE A 177 16.53 -6.08 -1.75
CA ILE A 177 17.64 -6.42 -2.65
C ILE A 177 17.66 -7.94 -2.90
N ALA A 178 17.61 -8.74 -1.84
CA ALA A 178 17.63 -10.21 -1.97
C ALA A 178 16.43 -10.75 -2.77
N LEU A 179 15.24 -10.16 -2.59
CA LEU A 179 14.07 -10.55 -3.39
C LEU A 179 14.26 -10.17 -4.87
N PHE A 180 14.78 -8.98 -5.15
CA PHE A 180 15.09 -8.58 -6.52
C PHE A 180 16.10 -9.51 -7.17
N GLU A 181 17.20 -9.86 -6.49
CA GLU A 181 18.21 -10.79 -6.97
C GLU A 181 17.61 -12.17 -7.27
N ALA A 182 16.73 -12.68 -6.41
CA ALA A 182 16.05 -13.96 -6.61
C ALA A 182 15.05 -13.92 -7.78
N GLU A 183 14.33 -12.81 -7.95
CA GLU A 183 13.34 -12.62 -9.03
C GLU A 183 14.02 -12.38 -10.39
N SER A 184 15.17 -11.69 -10.41
CA SER A 184 15.74 -11.08 -11.62
C SER A 184 17.25 -11.38 -11.82
N PRO A 185 17.64 -12.65 -12.05
CA PRO A 185 19.05 -13.03 -12.21
C PRO A 185 19.72 -12.38 -13.44
N ASP A 186 18.95 -12.07 -14.49
CA ASP A 186 19.41 -11.40 -15.71
C ASP A 186 19.03 -9.90 -15.75
N ALA A 187 18.87 -9.30 -14.57
CA ALA A 187 18.45 -7.92 -14.41
C ALA A 187 19.27 -6.96 -15.29
N LYS A 188 18.58 -5.98 -15.88
CA LYS A 188 19.19 -4.83 -16.57
C LYS A 188 19.27 -3.59 -15.69
N ILE A 189 18.75 -3.68 -14.47
CA ILE A 189 18.76 -2.62 -13.48
C ILE A 189 19.73 -3.05 -12.38
N ALA A 190 20.67 -2.18 -12.04
CA ALA A 190 21.48 -2.32 -10.84
C ALA A 190 20.61 -1.96 -9.65
N PHE A 191 20.52 -2.85 -8.66
CA PHE A 191 19.83 -2.58 -7.40
C PHE A 191 20.60 -3.20 -6.25
N ASN A 192 21.31 -2.37 -5.50
CA ASN A 192 22.24 -2.79 -4.47
C ASN A 192 22.42 -1.68 -3.42
N ARG A 193 23.26 -1.92 -2.40
CA ARG A 193 23.48 -0.94 -1.33
C ARG A 193 24.08 0.39 -1.78
N ASP A 194 24.82 0.43 -2.89
CA ASP A 194 25.42 1.67 -3.38
C ASP A 194 24.39 2.64 -3.94
N ASN A 195 23.33 2.13 -4.58
CA ASN A 195 22.28 2.96 -5.19
C ASN A 195 20.93 2.93 -4.46
N TYR A 196 20.77 2.08 -3.44
CA TYR A 196 19.49 1.89 -2.73
C TYR A 196 18.85 3.22 -2.30
N ALA A 197 19.61 4.12 -1.65
CA ALA A 197 19.10 5.41 -1.18
C ALA A 197 18.60 6.35 -2.28
N GLN A 198 19.11 6.21 -3.50
CA GLN A 198 18.70 7.00 -4.66
C GLN A 198 17.45 6.41 -5.32
N THR A 199 17.25 5.10 -5.14
CA THR A 199 16.18 4.35 -5.80
C THR A 199 14.94 4.20 -4.92
N ILE A 200 15.10 3.91 -3.62
CA ILE A 200 13.98 3.57 -2.72
C ILE A 200 13.83 4.62 -1.65
N ASP A 201 12.61 5.12 -1.49
CA ASP A 201 12.14 5.85 -0.32
C ASP A 201 11.29 4.91 0.55
N ILE A 202 11.90 4.38 1.61
CA ILE A 202 11.24 3.49 2.58
C ILE A 202 10.14 4.25 3.31
N GLY A 203 10.40 5.49 3.74
CA GLY A 203 9.44 6.31 4.46
C GLY A 203 8.13 6.50 3.69
N ALA A 204 8.24 6.81 2.40
CA ALA A 204 7.09 6.96 1.49
C ALA A 204 6.34 5.63 1.30
N GLU A 205 7.05 4.51 1.11
CA GLU A 205 6.43 3.18 1.02
C GLU A 205 5.60 2.85 2.26
N LEU A 206 6.20 2.98 3.46
CA LEU A 206 5.54 2.64 4.72
C LEU A 206 4.32 3.54 4.99
N LEU A 207 4.46 4.85 4.77
CA LEU A 207 3.39 5.81 5.02
C LEU A 207 2.19 5.60 4.11
N THR A 208 2.43 5.44 2.81
CA THR A 208 1.35 5.24 1.84
C THR A 208 0.68 3.89 2.03
N ARG A 209 1.44 2.84 2.35
CA ARG A 209 0.90 1.51 2.71
C ARG A 209 0.03 1.55 3.96
N ASN A 210 0.48 2.22 5.01
CA ASN A 210 -0.29 2.39 6.24
C ASN A 210 -1.61 3.14 5.97
N ARG A 211 -1.56 4.25 5.21
CA ARG A 211 -2.76 5.01 4.84
C ARG A 211 -3.74 4.20 4.00
N ALA A 212 -3.25 3.50 2.96
CA ALA A 212 -4.10 2.67 2.10
C ALA A 212 -4.74 1.51 2.87
N ARG A 213 -4.05 0.92 3.84
CA ARG A 213 -4.61 -0.14 4.69
C ARG A 213 -5.84 0.31 5.47
N ASN A 214 -5.84 1.58 5.90
CA ASN A 214 -6.89 2.20 6.72
C ASN A 214 -7.96 2.92 5.89
N ALA A 215 -7.80 3.00 4.57
CA ALA A 215 -8.72 3.72 3.68
C ALA A 215 -9.91 2.84 3.21
N PRO A 216 -11.09 3.43 2.95
CA PRO A 216 -12.22 2.73 2.35
C PRO A 216 -11.88 2.07 1.00
N ARG A 217 -12.60 1.00 0.66
CA ARG A 217 -12.46 0.25 -0.61
C ARG A 217 -13.68 0.40 -1.54
N ASP A 218 -14.54 1.38 -1.27
CA ASP A 218 -15.76 1.68 -2.03
C ASP A 218 -15.53 2.64 -3.22
N GLY A 219 -14.26 2.94 -3.52
CA GLY A 219 -13.86 3.87 -4.58
C GLY A 219 -13.62 5.31 -4.11
N SER A 220 -14.05 5.68 -2.90
CA SER A 220 -13.89 7.06 -2.37
C SER A 220 -12.45 7.45 -2.07
N ALA A 221 -11.55 6.48 -1.89
CA ALA A 221 -10.13 6.70 -1.54
C ALA A 221 -9.16 6.15 -2.62
N ASN A 222 -9.58 6.15 -3.88
CA ASN A 222 -8.75 5.65 -4.99
C ASN A 222 -7.38 6.34 -5.09
N ASP A 223 -7.29 7.63 -4.77
CA ASP A 223 -6.01 8.36 -4.80
C ASP A 223 -5.02 7.85 -3.73
N VAL A 224 -5.52 7.43 -2.56
CA VAL A 224 -4.70 6.84 -1.48
C VAL A 224 -4.16 5.47 -1.92
N HIS A 225 -5.01 4.63 -2.50
CA HIS A 225 -4.58 3.32 -3.01
C HIS A 225 -3.61 3.46 -4.19
N GLN A 226 -3.83 4.43 -5.08
CA GLN A 226 -2.91 4.73 -6.17
C GLN A 226 -1.55 5.21 -5.64
N LYS A 227 -1.53 6.11 -4.65
CA LYS A 227 -0.27 6.56 -4.03
C LYS A 227 0.49 5.41 -3.38
N ASN A 228 -0.20 4.45 -2.75
CA ASN A 228 0.42 3.24 -2.22
C ASN A 228 1.01 2.36 -3.33
N TRP A 229 0.28 2.16 -4.42
CA TRP A 229 0.81 1.46 -5.60
C TRP A 229 2.07 2.14 -6.12
N ASP A 230 1.99 3.45 -6.34
CA ASP A 230 3.11 4.24 -6.86
C ASP A 230 4.31 4.19 -5.93
N ASN A 231 4.14 4.24 -4.61
CA ASN A 231 5.26 4.24 -3.68
C ASN A 231 5.74 2.83 -3.28
N ASN A 232 5.16 1.78 -3.84
CA ASN A 232 5.70 0.43 -3.67
C ASN A 232 7.14 0.34 -4.17
N TRP A 233 8.01 -0.38 -3.46
CA TRP A 233 9.44 -0.47 -3.80
C TRP A 233 9.70 -0.94 -5.23
N ARG A 234 8.87 -1.84 -5.80
CA ARG A 234 9.02 -2.28 -7.21
C ARG A 234 8.71 -1.15 -8.18
N GLN A 235 7.72 -0.31 -7.90
CA GLN A 235 7.39 0.86 -8.73
C GLN A 235 8.42 1.98 -8.58
N GLN A 236 9.02 2.13 -7.40
CA GLN A 236 10.15 3.03 -7.20
C GLN A 236 11.38 2.54 -7.99
N LEU A 237 11.70 1.25 -7.90
CA LEU A 237 12.79 0.62 -8.65
C LEU A 237 12.61 0.75 -10.17
N ALA A 238 11.41 0.47 -10.69
CA ALA A 238 11.13 0.58 -12.11
C ALA A 238 11.33 2.00 -12.66
N ARG A 239 11.09 3.04 -11.84
CA ARG A 239 11.19 4.45 -12.26
C ARG A 239 12.55 5.08 -12.00
N LYS A 240 13.26 4.64 -10.94
CA LYS A 240 14.48 5.27 -10.44
C LYS A 240 15.71 4.36 -10.51
N GLY A 241 15.54 3.10 -10.90
CA GLY A 241 16.62 2.13 -11.01
C GLY A 241 17.63 2.53 -12.08
N ALA A 242 18.92 2.38 -11.77
CA ALA A 242 19.99 2.64 -12.71
C ALA A 242 20.19 1.45 -13.65
N LEU A 243 20.34 1.69 -14.95
CA LEU A 243 20.63 0.62 -15.91
C LEU A 243 22.08 0.11 -15.74
N ILE A 244 22.27 -1.19 -15.96
CA ILE A 244 23.59 -1.82 -16.08
C ILE A 244 24.06 -1.56 -17.51
N ASN A 245 25.15 -0.81 -17.65
CA ASN A 245 25.81 -0.53 -18.93
C ASN A 245 26.69 -1.71 -19.37
#